data_AF-A0A4Q5LJJ7-F1
#
_entry.id   AF-A0A4Q5LJJ7-F1
#
_cell.length_a   1.000
_cell.length_b   1.000
_cell.length_c   1.000
_cell.angle_alpha   90.00
_cell.angle_beta   90.00
_cell.angle_gamma   90.00
#
_symmetry.space_group_name_H-M   'P 1'
#
loop_
_entity.id
_entity.type
_entity.pdbx_description
1 polymer ?
#
loop_
_entity_poly.entity_id
_entity_poly.type
_entity_poly.pdbx_seq_one_letter_code
_entity_poly.pdbx_strand_id
1 'polypeptide(L)' 'MLTKDKVKELVDHMPDTFSVDDLVEKIIILQKIEIARKQIENGEFLTEEELDAEIEKWD' A
#
# COMPACT_ATOMS: atom_id res chain seq x y z
N MET A 1 4.29 9.31 1.13
CA MET A 1 5.73 9.10 1.41
C MET A 1 5.80 8.58 2.83
N LEU A 2 6.60 7.53 3.09
CA LEU A 2 6.66 6.93 4.41
C LEU A 2 7.33 7.88 5.41
N THR A 3 6.69 8.11 6.56
CA THR A 3 7.22 8.98 7.62
C THR A 3 7.57 8.17 8.85
N LYS A 4 8.53 8.66 9.64
CA LYS A 4 8.91 8.05 10.92
C LYS A 4 7.72 7.87 11.86
N ASP A 5 6.81 8.85 11.90
CA ASP A 5 5.67 8.81 12.81
C ASP A 5 4.66 7.72 12.39
N LYS A 6 4.41 7.53 11.09
CA LYS A 6 3.57 6.42 10.60
C LYS A 6 4.19 5.04 10.87
N VAL A 7 5.52 4.93 10.83
CA VAL A 7 6.21 3.67 11.19
C VAL A 7 6.07 3.39 12.68
N LYS A 8 6.16 4.42 13.54
CA LYS A 8 5.92 4.25 14.98
C LYS A 8 4.50 3.82 15.27
N GLU A 9 3.51 4.49 14.68
CA GLU A 9 2.09 4.12 14.82
C GLU A 9 1.85 2.67 14.37
N LEU A 10 2.47 2.24 13.26
CA LEU A 10 2.41 0.86 12.81
C LEU A 10 2.96 -0.11 13.87
N VAL A 11 4.11 0.20 14.47
CA VAL A 11 4.73 -0.63 15.51
C VAL A 11 3.91 -0.64 16.79
N ASP A 12 3.27 0.48 17.15
CA ASP A 12 2.39 0.59 18.33
C ASP A 12 1.15 -0.33 18.22
N HIS A 13 0.80 -0.76 17.00
CA HIS A 13 -0.28 -1.72 16.72
C HIS A 13 0.20 -3.15 16.47
N MET A 14 1.52 -3.42 16.52
CA MET A 14 2.06 -4.77 16.39
C MET A 14 1.96 -5.53 17.73
N PRO A 15 1.94 -6.88 17.70
CA PRO A 15 1.99 -7.68 18.91
C PRO A 15 3.30 -7.45 19.69
N ASP A 16 3.32 -7.77 20.99
CA ASP A 16 4.51 -7.63 21.85
C ASP A 16 5.75 -8.37 21.31
N THR A 17 5.52 -9.43 20.53
CA THR A 17 6.56 -10.18 19.82
C THR A 17 6.19 -10.34 18.36
N PHE A 18 7.12 -9.98 17.47
CA PHE A 18 7.02 -10.14 16.02
C PHE A 18 8.41 -10.43 15.45
N SER A 19 8.45 -11.01 14.25
CA SER A 19 9.70 -11.21 13.50
C SER A 19 10.07 -9.96 12.70
N VAL A 20 11.33 -9.86 12.28
CA VAL A 20 11.76 -8.78 11.38
C VAL A 20 11.01 -8.85 10.04
N ASP A 21 10.71 -10.05 9.55
CA ASP A 21 9.96 -10.25 8.32
C ASP A 21 8.55 -9.66 8.41
N ASP A 22 7.86 -9.85 9.55
CA ASP A 22 6.53 -9.27 9.80
C ASP A 22 6.58 -7.74 9.72
N LEU A 23 7.60 -7.11 10.33
CA LEU A 23 7.77 -5.66 10.29
C LEU A 23 7.98 -5.16 8.86
N VAL A 24 8.84 -5.84 8.10
CA VAL A 24 9.13 -5.50 6.70
C VAL A 24 7.87 -5.59 5.84
N GLU A 25 7.08 -6.66 5.99
CA GLU A 25 5.82 -6.82 5.25
C GLU A 25 4.85 -5.67 5.54
N LYS A 26 4.65 -5.34 6.82
CA LYS A 26 3.75 -4.24 7.22
C LYS A 26 4.22 -2.89 6.68
N ILE A 27 5.54 -2.63 6.69
CA ILE A 27 6.11 -1.41 6.12
C ILE A 27 5.86 -1.34 4.60
N ILE A 28 6.03 -2.45 3.87
CA ILE A 28 5.77 -2.50 2.42
C ILE A 28 4.29 -2.18 2.13
N ILE A 29 3.36 -2.76 2.89
CA ILE A 29 1.92 -2.50 2.74
C ILE A 29 1.62 -1.01 3.00
N LEU A 30 2.15 -0.45 4.09
CA LEU A 30 1.97 0.96 4.43
C LEU A 30 2.49 1.86 3.31
N GLN A 31 3.66 1.54 2.73
CA GLN A 31 4.20 2.27 1.60
C GLN A 31 3.30 2.19 0.36
N LYS A 32 2.76 1.00 0.03
CA LYS A 32 1.83 0.84 -1.10
C LYS A 32 0.57 1.69 -0.94
N ILE A 33 0.00 1.74 0.26
CA ILE A 33 -1.18 2.56 0.56
C ILE A 33 -0.87 4.05 0.34
N GLU A 34 0.29 4.51 0.79
CA GLU A 34 0.71 5.91 0.59
C GLU A 34 0.95 6.26 -0.88
N ILE A 35 1.41 5.29 -1.67
CA ILE A 35 1.53 5.45 -3.12
C ILE A 35 0.14 5.52 -3.74
N ALA A 36 -0.75 4.58 -3.42
CA ALA A 36 -2.11 4.53 -3.95
C ALA A 36 -2.91 5.82 -3.67
N ARG A 37 -2.75 6.40 -2.46
CA ARG A 37 -3.36 7.70 -2.13
C ARG A 37 -2.92 8.82 -3.07
N LYS A 38 -1.60 8.90 -3.36
CA LYS A 38 -1.07 9.87 -4.31
C LYS A 38 -1.52 9.60 -5.75
N GLN A 39 -1.61 8.33 -6.12
CA GLN A 39 -2.12 7.94 -7.45
C GLN A 39 -3.55 8.44 -7.62
N ILE A 40 -4.42 8.26 -6.63
CA ILE A 40 -5.78 8.79 -6.65
C ILE A 40 -5.79 10.32 -6.76
N GLU A 41 -4.98 11.02 -5.97
CA GLU A 41 -4.85 12.49 -6.03
C GLU A 41 -4.40 12.98 -7.42
N ASN A 42 -3.55 12.21 -8.10
CA ASN A 42 -3.04 12.51 -9.43
C ASN A 42 -3.99 12.06 -10.57
N GLY A 43 -5.11 11.39 -10.26
CA GLY A 43 -5.97 10.79 -11.28
C GLY A 43 -5.41 9.52 -11.92
N GLU A 44 -4.40 8.90 -11.30
CA GLU A 44 -3.78 7.65 -11.73
C GLU A 44 -4.58 6.44 -11.19
N PHE A 45 -5.85 6.32 -11.58
CA PHE A 45 -6.71 5.18 -11.27
C PHE A 45 -7.48 4.75 -12.53
N LEU A 46 -8.03 3.54 -12.49
CA LEU A 46 -8.89 3.01 -13.54
C LEU A 46 -10.32 2.89 -13.00
N THR A 47 -11.33 3.16 -13.82
CA THR A 47 -12.69 2.72 -13.55
C THR A 47 -12.82 1.20 -13.72
N GLU A 48 -13.96 0.64 -13.32
CA GLU A 48 -14.23 -0.78 -13.50
C GLU A 48 -14.20 -1.17 -14.98
N GLU A 49 -14.79 -0.36 -15.86
CA GLU A 49 -14.81 -0.60 -17.30
C GLU A 49 -13.42 -0.50 -17.93
N GLU A 50 -12.58 0.43 -17.47
CA GLU A 50 -11.20 0.58 -17.94
C GLU A 50 -10.33 -0.60 -17.48
N LEU A 51 -10.55 -1.10 -16.26
CA LEU A 51 -9.85 -2.26 -15.72
C LEU A 51 -10.19 -3.53 -16.51
N ASP A 52 -11.49 -3.76 -16.79
CA ASP A 52 -11.93 -4.92 -17.58
C ASP A 52 -11.27 -4.93 -18.97
N ALA A 53 -11.26 -3.76 -19.64
CA ALA A 53 -10.63 -3.62 -20.95
C ALA A 53 -9.10 -3.82 -20.94
N GLU A 54 -8.41 -3.51 -19.83
CA GLU A 54 -6.98 -3.81 -19.68
C GLU A 54 -6.72 -5.29 -19.44
N ILE A 55 -7.56 -5.96 -18.65
CA ILE A 55 -7.45 -7.39 -18.35
C ILE A 55 -7.68 -8.22 -19.63
N GLU A 56 -8.63 -7.85 -20.48
CA GLU A 56 -8.88 -8.52 -21.77
C GLU A 56 -7.67 -8.50 -22.73
N LYS A 57 -6.72 -7.58 -22.54
CA LYS A 57 -5.48 -7.52 -23.35
C LYS A 57 -4.41 -8.52 -22.92
N TRP A 58 -4.60 -9.20 -21.79
CA TRP A 58 -3.61 -10.12 -21.22
C TRP A 58 -3.84 -11.57 -21.67
N ASP A 59 -4.93 -11.84 -22.39
CA ASP A 59 -5.23 -13.08 -23.12
C ASP A 59 -4.45 -13.18 -24.45
#